data_AF-A0A816EEY3-F1
#
_entry.id   AF-A0A816EEY3-F1
#
_cell.length_a   1.000
_cell.length_b   1.000
_cell.length_c   1.000
_cell.angle_alpha   90.00
_cell.angle_beta   90.00
_cell.angle_gamma   90.00
#
_symmetry.space_group_name_H-M   'P 1'
#
loop_
_entity.id
_entity.type
_entity.pdbx_description
1 polymer ?
#
loop_
_entity_poly.entity_id
_entity_poly.type
_entity_poly.pdbx_seq_one_letter_code
_entity_poly.pdbx_strand_id
1 'polypeptide(L)'
;MMNNLIDLTFYDASYRDIVRLMNDVPSPKFSSSTLLTLKIKAQTFNDCLYILDGRFNNLQSLDIDLMKIYPLSRQIENQRKIPNLKCFNLSCFLETSLYNELIVPLLHRMLNLEKLGLYITTQIEKRFIDGKSLKEDILYHLTKMKHFDFDIYSFISMESQMSFPSQEDIQQTFKDFPCTKVISCVDYFHRKRKLGQCHVYSYPFLMKSYEYITNNFPGGYYPYVRIVYLYDEHPFEHEFIRQISLAFPLMSRLTLINDCSQNSKQTIDINENFEIIRYYHLIELDIGRCHDDYTEEFLSTKTYLHNSISLHINVESFARITQNFTRNEIRINCSKVNEIFLYGENKYSIQSLQNYFPFAEID
;
A
#
# COMPACT_ATOMS: atom_id res chain seq x y z
N MET A 1 14.29 -0.60 39.94
CA MET A 1 15.17 -0.16 38.84
C MET A 1 14.32 -0.10 37.57
N MET A 2 14.04 1.10 37.06
CA MET A 2 13.27 1.28 35.82
C MET A 2 14.19 1.02 34.62
N ASN A 3 13.86 0.03 33.80
CA ASN A 3 14.47 -0.14 32.48
C ASN A 3 14.03 1.04 31.62
N ASN A 4 14.92 2.01 31.43
CA ASN A 4 14.73 3.09 30.47
C ASN A 4 14.84 2.51 29.06
N LEU A 5 13.73 2.01 28.51
CA LEU A 5 13.59 1.81 27.07
C LEU A 5 13.68 3.18 26.40
N ILE A 6 14.62 3.31 25.47
CA ILE A 6 14.69 4.48 24.60
C ILE A 6 14.22 3.98 23.24
N ASP A 7 13.01 4.39 22.86
CA ASP A 7 12.49 4.19 21.51
C ASP A 7 12.93 5.39 20.67
N LEU A 8 13.71 5.14 19.62
CA LEU A 8 14.12 6.18 18.67
C LEU A 8 13.43 5.96 17.33
N THR A 9 12.80 7.01 16.84
CA THR A 9 12.24 7.06 15.49
C THR A 9 12.97 8.14 14.70
N PHE A 10 13.60 7.76 13.60
CA PHE A 10 14.25 8.69 12.68
C PHE A 10 13.48 8.72 11.35
N TYR A 11 13.13 9.93 10.91
CA TYR A 11 12.52 10.18 9.61
C TYR A 11 13.59 10.69 8.65
N ASP A 12 13.74 10.04 7.49
CA ASP A 12 14.65 10.41 6.40
C ASP A 12 16.11 10.67 6.82
N ALA A 13 16.68 9.80 7.65
CA ALA A 13 18.05 9.91 8.13
C ALA A 13 18.98 8.89 7.43
N SER A 14 20.12 9.34 6.93
CA SER A 14 21.18 8.42 6.50
C SER A 14 21.84 7.76 7.73
N TYR A 15 22.55 6.64 7.54
CA TYR A 15 23.35 6.05 8.62
C TYR A 15 24.30 7.07 9.27
N ARG A 16 24.87 7.99 8.47
CA ARG A 16 25.77 9.04 8.99
C ARG A 16 25.04 10.00 9.91
N ASP A 17 23.79 10.33 9.62
CA ASP A 17 22.99 11.26 10.43
C ASP A 17 22.63 10.61 11.77
N ILE A 18 22.27 9.32 11.76
CA ILE A 18 21.99 8.54 12.97
C ILE A 18 23.25 8.47 13.85
N VAL A 19 24.41 8.14 13.27
CA VAL A 19 25.68 8.07 14.00
C VAL A 19 26.10 9.43 14.55
N ARG A 20 25.92 10.52 13.79
CA ARG A 20 26.19 11.88 14.27
C ARG A 20 25.31 12.23 15.46
N LEU A 21 23.99 12.08 15.33
CA LEU A 21 23.03 12.33 16.42
C LEU A 21 23.38 11.55 17.70
N MET A 22 23.88 10.33 17.57
CA MET A 22 24.28 9.53 18.73
C MET A 22 25.63 9.91 19.34
N ASN A 23 26.58 10.40 18.54
CA ASN A 23 27.87 10.87 19.07
C ASN A 23 27.75 12.29 19.66
N ASP A 24 26.86 13.11 19.10
CA ASP A 24 26.71 14.54 19.43
C ASP A 24 25.70 14.79 20.56
N VAL A 25 24.96 13.77 21.01
CA VAL A 25 24.11 13.84 22.21
C VAL A 25 24.85 13.18 23.38
N PRO A 26 25.66 13.92 24.16
CA PRO A 26 26.35 13.40 25.33
C PRO A 26 25.33 13.21 26.46
N SER A 27 24.57 12.12 26.41
CA SER A 27 23.75 11.68 27.52
C SER A 27 24.14 10.25 27.87
N PRO A 28 24.44 9.92 29.14
CA PRO A 28 24.68 8.53 29.57
C PRO A 28 23.46 7.62 29.33
N LYS A 29 22.30 8.20 28.99
CA LYS A 29 21.11 7.47 28.54
C LYS A 29 21.18 7.10 27.05
N PHE A 30 21.80 7.93 26.21
CA PHE A 30 21.92 7.74 24.75
C PHE A 30 23.28 7.15 24.39
N SER A 31 23.54 5.93 24.84
CA SER A 31 24.68 5.16 24.34
C SER A 31 24.20 4.10 23.36
N SER A 32 25.03 3.71 22.38
CA SER A 32 24.69 2.58 21.50
C SER A 32 24.51 1.25 22.26
N SER A 33 24.97 1.20 23.51
CA SER A 33 24.79 0.06 24.42
C SER A 33 23.45 0.04 25.18
N THR A 34 22.66 1.12 25.17
CA THR A 34 21.36 1.20 25.86
C THR A 34 20.16 1.16 24.92
N LEU A 35 20.37 1.28 23.60
CA LEU A 35 19.31 1.25 22.61
C LEU A 35 18.78 -0.17 22.39
N LEU A 36 17.50 -0.40 22.67
CA LEU A 36 16.83 -1.69 22.51
C LEU A 36 15.91 -1.74 21.29
N THR A 37 15.34 -0.61 20.89
CA THR A 37 14.36 -0.50 19.81
C THR A 37 14.70 0.67 18.90
N LEU A 38 14.59 0.46 17.60
CA LEU A 38 14.92 1.47 16.60
C LEU A 38 13.94 1.39 15.43
N LYS A 39 13.35 2.53 15.04
CA LYS A 39 12.54 2.67 13.83
C LYS A 39 13.16 3.71 12.91
N ILE A 40 13.40 3.34 11.65
CA ILE A 40 14.10 4.17 10.69
C ILE A 40 13.43 4.11 9.34
N LYS A 41 13.30 5.28 8.71
CA LYS A 41 13.08 5.37 7.26
C LYS A 41 14.42 5.59 6.57
N ALA A 42 14.93 4.55 5.92
CA ALA A 42 16.26 4.53 5.33
C ALA A 42 16.20 4.76 3.82
N GLN A 43 17.17 5.54 3.32
CA GLN A 43 17.24 5.88 1.90
C GLN A 43 17.76 4.72 1.05
N THR A 44 18.70 3.93 1.60
CA THR A 44 19.35 2.83 0.87
C THR A 44 19.45 1.56 1.70
N PHE A 45 19.53 0.41 1.03
CA PHE A 45 19.80 -0.88 1.68
C PHE A 45 21.15 -0.91 2.42
N ASN A 46 22.15 -0.16 1.95
CA ASN A 46 23.44 -0.06 2.63
C ASN A 46 23.32 0.61 3.99
N ASP A 47 22.44 1.61 4.16
CA ASP A 47 22.19 2.22 5.45
C ASP A 47 21.70 1.16 6.46
N CYS A 48 20.79 0.28 6.02
CA CYS A 48 20.33 -0.87 6.79
C CYS A 48 21.49 -1.79 7.20
N LEU A 49 22.34 -2.19 6.24
CA LEU A 49 23.50 -3.03 6.53
C LEU A 49 24.46 -2.37 7.54
N TYR A 50 24.76 -1.08 7.39
CA TYR A 50 25.65 -0.38 8.33
C TYR A 50 25.09 -0.31 9.75
N ILE A 51 23.77 -0.16 9.91
CA ILE A 51 23.11 -0.20 11.22
C ILE A 51 23.29 -1.59 11.84
N LEU A 52 23.06 -2.64 11.05
CA LEU A 52 23.10 -4.03 11.50
C LEU A 52 24.51 -4.57 11.75
N ASP A 53 25.50 -4.11 10.98
CA ASP A 53 26.92 -4.45 11.13
C ASP A 53 27.65 -3.58 12.18
N GLY A 54 26.96 -2.56 12.69
CA GLY A 54 27.49 -1.48 13.52
C GLY A 54 27.19 -1.59 15.02
N ARG A 55 27.46 -0.48 15.72
CA ARG A 55 27.62 -0.30 17.18
C ARG A 55 26.42 -0.67 18.09
N PHE A 56 25.34 -1.21 17.56
CA PHE A 56 24.08 -1.46 18.28
C PHE A 56 23.98 -2.90 18.79
N ASN A 57 25.00 -3.34 19.53
CA ASN A 57 25.09 -4.73 19.97
C ASN A 57 23.91 -5.19 20.83
N ASN A 58 23.17 -4.28 21.48
CA ASN A 58 22.04 -4.62 22.34
C ASN A 58 20.67 -4.45 21.69
N LEU A 59 20.60 -4.09 20.40
CA LEU A 59 19.35 -3.89 19.69
C LEU A 59 18.53 -5.20 19.65
N GLN A 60 17.29 -5.13 20.13
CA GLN A 60 16.36 -6.25 20.18
C GLN A 60 15.22 -6.11 19.17
N SER A 61 14.86 -4.88 18.81
CA SER A 61 13.79 -4.58 17.86
C SER A 61 14.23 -3.54 16.83
N LEU A 62 13.98 -3.82 15.56
CA LEU A 62 14.34 -2.94 14.46
C LEU A 62 13.21 -2.89 13.42
N ASP A 63 12.77 -1.68 13.08
CA ASP A 63 11.75 -1.43 12.07
C ASP A 63 12.34 -0.51 10.98
N ILE A 64 12.39 -1.00 9.74
CA ILE A 64 13.00 -0.29 8.61
C ILE A 64 11.97 -0.13 7.50
N ASP A 65 11.78 1.12 7.08
CA ASP A 65 11.10 1.49 5.85
C ASP A 65 12.16 1.92 4.82
N LEU A 66 12.40 1.09 3.80
CA LEU A 66 13.36 1.34 2.72
C LEU A 66 12.67 2.01 1.53
N MET A 67 13.06 3.25 1.28
CA MET A 67 12.53 4.02 0.15
C MET A 67 12.92 3.43 -1.20
N LYS A 68 14.18 2.98 -1.38
CA LYS A 68 14.68 2.37 -2.63
C LYS A 68 15.81 1.38 -2.38
N ILE A 69 15.79 0.27 -3.10
CA ILE A 69 16.94 -0.64 -3.23
C ILE A 69 17.55 -0.45 -4.62
N TYR A 70 18.79 0.00 -4.66
CA TYR A 70 19.59 0.02 -5.89
C TYR A 70 20.59 -1.14 -5.86
N PRO A 71 20.73 -1.92 -6.94
CA PRO A 71 21.79 -2.90 -7.04
C PRO A 71 23.13 -2.16 -7.01
N LEU A 72 23.87 -2.34 -5.92
CA LEU A 72 25.25 -1.86 -5.82
C LEU A 72 26.14 -3.06 -5.50
N SER A 73 27.26 -3.09 -6.21
CA SER A 73 28.26 -4.15 -6.36
C SER A 73 28.97 -4.64 -5.09
N ARG A 74 28.50 -4.28 -3.90
CA ARG A 74 29.02 -4.87 -2.65
C ARG A 74 28.24 -6.13 -2.35
N GLN A 75 28.80 -7.26 -2.77
CA GLN A 75 28.41 -8.57 -2.30
C GLN A 75 28.36 -8.53 -0.76
N ILE A 76 27.33 -9.16 -0.17
CA ILE A 76 27.22 -9.39 1.29
C ILE A 76 28.29 -10.43 1.69
N GLU A 77 29.57 -10.09 1.51
CA GLU A 77 30.70 -11.03 1.64
C GLU A 77 31.19 -11.16 3.08
N ASN A 78 30.79 -10.28 3.99
CA ASN A 78 31.24 -10.28 5.38
C ASN A 78 30.06 -10.44 6.35
N GLN A 79 29.54 -11.66 6.48
CA GLN A 79 28.33 -11.96 7.25
C GLN A 79 28.59 -12.04 8.77
N ARG A 80 28.57 -10.90 9.45
CA ARG A 80 28.41 -10.90 10.92
C ARG A 80 26.98 -11.33 11.26
N LYS A 81 26.87 -12.35 12.12
CA LYS A 81 25.59 -12.73 12.74
C LYS A 81 25.08 -11.57 13.60
N ILE A 82 23.76 -11.43 13.66
CA ILE A 82 23.06 -10.42 14.45
C ILE A 82 22.26 -11.16 15.54
N PRO A 83 22.93 -11.70 16.58
CA PRO A 83 22.31 -12.67 17.49
C PRO A 83 21.33 -12.04 18.49
N ASN A 84 21.35 -10.73 18.69
CA ASN A 84 20.57 -10.09 19.75
C ASN A 84 19.21 -9.57 19.26
N LEU A 85 19.02 -9.50 17.95
CA LEU A 85 17.77 -9.03 17.36
C LEU A 85 16.69 -10.11 17.50
N LYS A 86 15.55 -9.72 18.07
CA LYS A 86 14.38 -10.57 18.30
C LYS A 86 13.18 -10.16 17.45
N CYS A 87 13.05 -8.88 17.13
CA CYS A 87 11.96 -8.35 16.31
C CYS A 87 12.56 -7.57 15.14
N PHE A 88 12.10 -7.86 13.93
CA PHE A 88 12.54 -7.17 12.73
C PHE A 88 11.36 -6.91 11.81
N ASN A 89 11.16 -5.66 11.41
CA ASN A 89 10.19 -5.27 10.41
C ASN A 89 10.93 -4.63 9.24
N LEU A 90 10.59 -5.03 8.03
CA LEU A 90 11.15 -4.47 6.80
C LEU A 90 10.02 -4.15 5.83
N SER A 91 9.93 -2.90 5.40
CA SER A 91 9.15 -2.47 4.25
C SER A 91 10.09 -2.04 3.13
N CYS A 92 9.89 -2.53 1.91
CA CYS A 92 10.74 -2.16 0.79
C CYS A 92 10.08 -2.34 -0.60
N PHE A 93 10.55 -1.54 -1.55
CA PHE A 93 10.30 -1.70 -2.98
C PHE A 93 11.58 -2.16 -3.69
N LEU A 94 11.53 -3.28 -4.41
CA LEU A 94 12.71 -3.90 -5.03
C LEU A 94 12.40 -4.65 -6.34
N GLU A 95 13.43 -4.97 -7.12
CA GLU A 95 13.33 -5.96 -8.20
C GLU A 95 13.29 -7.37 -7.60
N THR A 96 12.47 -8.29 -8.09
CA THR A 96 12.32 -9.64 -7.48
C THR A 96 13.65 -10.40 -7.42
N SER A 97 14.57 -10.17 -8.35
CA SER A 97 15.95 -10.69 -8.31
C SER A 97 16.66 -10.36 -7.00
N LEU A 98 16.47 -9.13 -6.49
CA LEU A 98 17.12 -8.61 -5.29
C LEU A 98 16.55 -9.21 -3.99
N TYR A 99 15.37 -9.81 -4.02
CA TYR A 99 14.84 -10.52 -2.86
C TYR A 99 15.79 -11.66 -2.44
N ASN A 100 16.20 -12.50 -3.39
CA ASN A 100 17.11 -13.62 -3.13
C ASN A 100 18.55 -13.16 -2.87
N GLU A 101 18.97 -12.05 -3.49
CA GLU A 101 20.34 -11.55 -3.37
C GLU A 101 20.59 -10.75 -2.09
N LEU A 102 19.57 -10.03 -1.60
CA LEU A 102 19.73 -9.07 -0.50
C LEU A 102 18.90 -9.43 0.73
N ILE A 103 17.61 -9.74 0.55
CA ILE A 103 16.68 -9.94 1.67
C ILE A 103 16.91 -11.28 2.35
N VAL A 104 16.94 -12.37 1.58
CA VAL A 104 17.13 -13.72 2.13
C VAL A 104 18.46 -13.84 2.90
N PRO A 105 19.63 -13.42 2.36
CA PRO A 105 20.88 -13.50 3.10
C PRO A 105 20.91 -12.59 4.33
N LEU A 106 20.22 -11.44 4.29
CA LEU A 106 20.11 -10.56 5.45
C LEU A 106 19.36 -11.26 6.59
N LEU A 107 18.20 -11.85 6.29
CA LEU A 107 17.39 -12.56 7.28
C LEU A 107 18.15 -13.75 7.89
N HIS A 108 18.95 -14.47 7.09
CA HIS A 108 19.76 -15.60 7.58
C HIS A 108 20.80 -15.19 8.63
N ARG A 109 21.16 -13.90 8.71
CA ARG A 109 22.06 -13.39 9.76
C ARG A 109 21.37 -13.24 11.12
N MET A 110 20.04 -13.24 11.15
CA MET A 110 19.20 -12.95 12.33
C MET A 110 18.61 -14.23 12.94
N LEU A 111 19.44 -15.25 13.20
CA LEU A 111 18.99 -16.59 13.62
C LEU A 111 18.17 -16.65 14.93
N ASN A 112 18.19 -15.59 15.74
CA ASN A 112 17.45 -15.51 17.00
C ASN A 112 16.13 -14.74 16.90
N LEU A 113 15.71 -14.40 15.70
CA LEU A 113 14.47 -13.65 15.47
C LEU A 113 13.26 -14.44 15.98
N GLU A 114 12.45 -13.79 16.82
CA GLU A 114 11.20 -14.30 17.37
C GLU A 114 9.98 -13.73 16.62
N LYS A 115 10.12 -12.53 16.03
CA LYS A 115 9.06 -11.84 15.25
C LYS A 115 9.62 -11.21 13.97
N LEU A 116 8.97 -11.48 12.85
CA LEU A 116 9.29 -10.88 11.55
C LEU A 116 8.03 -10.21 10.95
N GLY A 117 8.17 -8.97 10.52
CA GLY A 117 7.24 -8.28 9.62
C GLY A 117 7.91 -8.03 8.28
N LEU A 118 7.36 -8.54 7.18
CA LEU A 118 7.95 -8.41 5.84
C LEU A 118 6.96 -7.83 4.84
N TYR A 119 7.21 -6.60 4.40
CA TYR A 119 6.35 -5.86 3.49
C TYR A 119 7.13 -5.56 2.20
N ILE A 120 6.89 -6.33 1.15
CA ILE A 120 7.68 -6.27 -0.08
C ILE A 120 6.77 -5.93 -1.24
N THR A 121 7.15 -4.93 -2.02
CA THR A 121 6.58 -4.68 -3.34
C THR A 121 7.65 -4.93 -4.40
N THR A 122 7.38 -5.83 -5.34
CA THR A 122 8.32 -6.18 -6.40
C THR A 122 7.98 -5.55 -7.74
N GLN A 123 9.00 -5.16 -8.51
CA GLN A 123 8.84 -4.71 -9.90
C GLN A 123 8.40 -5.85 -10.84
N ILE A 124 8.06 -5.49 -12.09
CA ILE A 124 7.57 -6.40 -13.14
C ILE A 124 8.63 -7.46 -13.45
N GLU A 125 8.33 -8.72 -13.13
CA GLU A 125 9.30 -9.80 -13.19
C GLU A 125 8.75 -11.10 -13.80
N LYS A 126 9.61 -12.13 -13.89
CA LYS A 126 9.25 -13.43 -14.47
C LYS A 126 8.59 -14.41 -13.50
N ARG A 127 8.57 -14.16 -12.19
CA ARG A 127 8.03 -15.10 -11.19
C ARG A 127 7.43 -14.39 -10.00
N PHE A 128 6.43 -15.03 -9.39
CA PHE A 128 5.88 -14.65 -8.10
C PHE A 128 6.77 -15.15 -6.97
N ILE A 129 6.74 -14.45 -5.83
CA ILE A 129 7.20 -15.01 -4.55
C ILE A 129 6.05 -15.86 -4.01
N ASP A 130 6.17 -17.18 -4.07
CA ASP A 130 5.15 -18.11 -3.59
C ASP A 130 5.42 -18.58 -2.14
N GLY A 131 4.46 -19.30 -1.57
CA GLY A 131 4.56 -19.80 -0.20
C GLY A 131 5.65 -20.85 0.00
N LYS A 132 6.04 -21.57 -1.06
CA LYS A 132 7.14 -22.51 -1.01
C LYS A 132 8.47 -21.76 -0.90
N SER A 133 8.68 -20.73 -1.71
CA SER A 133 9.85 -19.86 -1.62
C SER A 133 9.96 -19.24 -0.23
N LEU A 134 8.90 -18.60 0.29
CA LEU A 134 8.95 -18.01 1.64
C LEU A 134 9.25 -19.05 2.74
N LYS A 135 8.70 -20.27 2.61
CA LYS A 135 8.97 -21.33 3.57
C LYS A 135 10.43 -21.77 3.53
N GLU A 136 10.98 -21.99 2.35
CA GLU A 136 12.36 -22.42 2.15
C GLU A 136 13.34 -21.31 2.55
N ASP A 137 13.09 -20.08 2.12
CA ASP A 137 13.99 -18.94 2.31
C ASP A 137 14.00 -18.41 3.75
N ILE A 138 12.84 -18.46 4.44
CA ILE A 138 12.67 -17.81 5.75
C ILE A 138 12.44 -18.85 6.84
N LEU A 139 11.40 -19.67 6.73
CA LEU A 139 10.95 -20.52 7.84
C LEU A 139 11.95 -21.60 8.23
N TYR A 140 12.59 -22.25 7.25
CA TYR A 140 13.58 -23.28 7.53
C TYR A 140 14.83 -22.74 8.24
N HIS A 141 15.12 -21.45 8.07
CA HIS A 141 16.28 -20.81 8.66
C HIS A 141 15.98 -20.15 10.01
N LEU A 142 14.83 -19.49 10.14
CA LEU A 142 14.42 -18.75 11.35
C LEU A 142 13.66 -19.65 12.34
N THR A 143 14.34 -20.67 12.84
CA THR A 143 13.76 -21.72 13.71
C THR A 143 13.17 -21.24 15.05
N LYS A 144 13.50 -20.02 15.49
CA LYS A 144 12.97 -19.41 16.73
C LYS A 144 11.77 -18.50 16.51
N MET A 145 11.34 -18.35 15.26
CA MET A 145 10.26 -17.45 14.91
C MET A 145 8.93 -17.94 15.49
N LYS A 146 8.25 -17.04 16.20
CA LYS A 146 6.94 -17.28 16.83
C LYS A 146 5.83 -16.56 16.08
N HIS A 147 6.15 -15.43 15.44
CA HIS A 147 5.19 -14.62 14.68
C HIS A 147 5.85 -14.22 13.37
N PHE A 148 5.11 -14.40 12.28
CA PHE A 148 5.51 -13.94 10.96
C PHE A 148 4.32 -13.26 10.30
N ASP A 149 4.43 -11.95 10.15
CA ASP A 149 3.49 -11.14 9.38
C ASP A 149 4.15 -10.76 8.05
N PHE A 150 3.41 -10.88 6.95
CA PHE A 150 3.92 -10.46 5.65
C PHE A 150 2.83 -9.85 4.78
N ASP A 151 3.26 -8.95 3.91
CA ASP A 151 2.50 -8.37 2.81
C ASP A 151 3.41 -8.34 1.59
N ILE A 152 3.13 -9.16 0.59
CA ILE A 152 3.96 -9.27 -0.60
C ILE A 152 3.12 -8.97 -1.82
N TYR A 153 3.52 -7.92 -2.51
CA TYR A 153 2.91 -7.47 -3.74
C TYR A 153 3.87 -7.70 -4.89
N SER A 154 3.48 -8.51 -5.87
CA SER A 154 4.33 -8.84 -7.01
C SER A 154 3.67 -8.51 -8.33
N PHE A 155 4.35 -7.71 -9.15
CA PHE A 155 4.00 -7.52 -10.55
C PHE A 155 4.78 -8.50 -11.43
N ILE A 156 4.13 -9.08 -12.42
CA ILE A 156 4.79 -10.00 -13.36
C ILE A 156 4.49 -9.65 -14.81
N SER A 157 5.45 -9.93 -15.69
CA SER A 157 5.22 -9.89 -17.13
C SER A 157 4.54 -11.17 -17.59
N MET A 158 3.37 -11.07 -18.20
CA MET A 158 2.64 -12.22 -18.72
C MET A 158 3.32 -12.85 -19.94
N GLU A 159 4.11 -12.08 -20.69
CA GLU A 159 4.87 -12.58 -21.84
C GLU A 159 5.94 -13.60 -21.43
N SER A 160 6.35 -13.57 -20.16
CA SER A 160 7.36 -14.46 -19.60
C SER A 160 6.79 -15.68 -18.86
N GLN A 161 5.45 -15.80 -18.77
CA GLN A 161 4.80 -16.87 -18.04
C GLN A 161 4.47 -18.07 -18.93
N MET A 162 4.79 -19.26 -18.44
CA MET A 162 4.30 -20.52 -19.01
C MET A 162 2.92 -20.91 -18.49
N SER A 163 2.53 -20.41 -17.32
CA SER A 163 1.26 -20.70 -16.66
C SER A 163 0.80 -19.51 -15.83
N PHE A 164 -0.52 -19.36 -15.71
CA PHE A 164 -1.16 -18.30 -14.93
C PHE A 164 -1.82 -18.94 -13.69
N PRO A 165 -1.13 -19.04 -12.54
CA PRO A 165 -1.72 -19.61 -11.34
C PRO A 165 -2.98 -18.82 -10.91
N SER A 166 -4.01 -19.54 -10.52
CA SER A 166 -5.20 -18.96 -9.90
C SER A 166 -4.92 -18.47 -8.47
N GLN A 167 -5.87 -17.75 -7.90
CA GLN A 167 -5.81 -17.37 -6.49
C GLN A 167 -5.66 -18.60 -5.58
N GLU A 168 -6.43 -19.65 -5.85
CA GLU A 168 -6.43 -20.91 -5.13
C GLU A 168 -5.09 -21.63 -5.24
N ASP A 169 -4.48 -21.63 -6.42
CA ASP A 169 -3.14 -22.22 -6.63
C ASP A 169 -2.10 -21.54 -5.73
N ILE A 170 -2.13 -20.21 -5.65
CA ILE A 170 -1.22 -19.44 -4.78
C ILE A 170 -1.51 -19.75 -3.31
N GLN A 171 -2.77 -19.70 -2.84
CA GLN A 171 -3.09 -20.01 -1.44
C GLN A 171 -2.67 -21.42 -1.05
N GLN A 172 -2.78 -22.37 -1.96
CA GLN A 172 -2.41 -23.76 -1.70
C GLN A 172 -0.91 -23.93 -1.40
N THR A 173 -0.05 -23.04 -1.91
CA THR A 173 1.37 -23.03 -1.55
C THR A 173 1.62 -22.68 -0.07
N PHE A 174 0.63 -22.08 0.60
CA PHE A 174 0.68 -21.71 2.01
C PHE A 174 -0.10 -22.65 2.94
N LYS A 175 -0.63 -23.78 2.43
CA LYS A 175 -1.47 -24.69 3.23
C LYS A 175 -0.79 -25.21 4.52
N ASP A 176 0.52 -25.39 4.48
CA ASP A 176 1.35 -25.90 5.58
C ASP A 176 2.16 -24.77 6.24
N PHE A 177 1.76 -23.51 6.03
CA PHE A 177 2.43 -22.35 6.57
C PHE A 177 1.95 -22.13 8.02
N PRO A 178 2.85 -21.93 9.00
CA PRO A 178 2.52 -21.88 10.43
C PRO A 178 1.77 -20.60 10.87
N CYS A 179 1.20 -19.83 9.95
CA CYS A 179 0.50 -18.57 10.23
C CYS A 179 -1.03 -18.76 10.29
N THR A 180 -1.71 -17.84 10.97
CA THR A 180 -3.15 -17.92 11.30
C THR A 180 -4.07 -18.04 10.08
N LYS A 181 -3.76 -17.32 8.99
CA LYS A 181 -4.44 -17.39 7.69
C LYS A 181 -3.66 -16.58 6.66
N VAL A 182 -3.55 -17.08 5.44
CA VAL A 182 -2.97 -16.34 4.30
C VAL A 182 -4.08 -16.03 3.31
N ILE A 183 -4.12 -14.79 2.83
CA ILE A 183 -5.02 -14.36 1.75
C ILE A 183 -4.15 -14.04 0.54
N SER A 184 -4.63 -14.43 -0.64
CA SER A 184 -4.06 -13.99 -1.91
C SER A 184 -5.13 -13.36 -2.79
N CYS A 185 -4.72 -12.44 -3.65
CA CYS A 185 -5.47 -11.89 -4.76
C CYS A 185 -4.56 -11.95 -5.99
N VAL A 186 -5.01 -12.56 -7.08
CA VAL A 186 -4.22 -12.72 -8.30
C VAL A 186 -5.04 -12.24 -9.49
N ASP A 187 -4.46 -11.37 -10.30
CA ASP A 187 -5.12 -10.81 -11.47
C ASP A 187 -4.20 -10.80 -12.68
N TYR A 188 -4.81 -10.92 -13.86
CA TYR A 188 -4.12 -10.96 -15.14
C TYR A 188 -4.75 -9.95 -16.10
N PHE A 189 -3.98 -8.90 -16.42
CA PHE A 189 -4.40 -7.78 -17.24
C PHE A 189 -3.95 -7.99 -18.69
N HIS A 190 -4.77 -8.74 -19.44
CA HIS A 190 -4.46 -9.17 -20.80
C HIS A 190 -4.52 -8.05 -21.85
N ARG A 191 -5.37 -7.03 -21.65
CA ARG A 191 -5.75 -6.13 -22.76
C ARG A 191 -4.73 -5.04 -23.00
N LYS A 192 -4.29 -4.34 -21.96
CA LYS A 192 -3.48 -3.12 -22.10
C LYS A 192 -2.04 -3.31 -21.70
N ARG A 193 -1.82 -4.04 -20.61
CA ARG A 193 -0.49 -4.09 -20.00
C ARG A 193 0.22 -5.42 -20.20
N LYS A 194 -0.50 -6.51 -20.47
CA LYS A 194 0.05 -7.89 -20.42
C LYS A 194 0.84 -8.11 -19.12
N LEU A 195 0.27 -7.65 -18.01
CA LEU A 195 0.86 -7.76 -16.68
C LEU A 195 -0.05 -8.61 -15.80
N GLY A 196 0.56 -9.42 -14.95
CA GLY A 196 -0.12 -10.03 -13.81
C GLY A 196 0.25 -9.29 -12.54
N GLN A 197 -0.64 -9.37 -11.55
CA GLN A 197 -0.34 -9.01 -10.18
C GLN A 197 -0.69 -10.17 -9.26
N CYS A 198 0.08 -10.31 -8.18
CA CYS A 198 -0.20 -11.24 -7.10
C CYS A 198 0.07 -10.51 -5.79
N HIS A 199 -0.98 -10.36 -5.00
CA HIS A 199 -0.91 -9.81 -3.66
C HIS A 199 -1.15 -10.94 -2.67
N VAL A 200 -0.20 -11.18 -1.77
CA VAL A 200 -0.32 -12.23 -0.75
C VAL A 200 0.07 -11.69 0.60
N TYR A 201 -0.75 -11.91 1.61
CA TYR A 201 -0.49 -11.40 2.95
C TYR A 201 -1.02 -12.30 4.06
N SER A 202 -0.42 -12.17 5.24
CA SER A 202 -0.89 -12.75 6.49
C SER A 202 -2.08 -11.97 7.05
N TYR A 203 -3.12 -12.66 7.50
CA TYR A 203 -4.29 -12.04 8.13
C TYR A 203 -4.15 -11.98 9.67
N PRO A 204 -4.49 -10.85 10.32
CA PRO A 204 -5.10 -9.63 9.76
C PRO A 204 -4.12 -8.74 8.98
N PHE A 205 -4.64 -8.00 8.01
CA PHE A 205 -3.86 -7.02 7.24
C PHE A 205 -3.55 -5.78 8.11
N LEU A 206 -2.26 -5.47 8.27
CA LEU A 206 -1.80 -4.42 9.20
C LEU A 206 -1.33 -3.14 8.51
N MET A 207 -1.28 -3.10 7.17
CA MET A 207 -0.74 -1.95 6.45
C MET A 207 -1.73 -0.79 6.35
N LYS A 208 -1.15 0.42 6.25
CA LYS A 208 -1.90 1.66 6.09
C LYS A 208 -2.43 1.84 4.66
N SER A 209 -1.72 1.31 3.67
CA SER A 209 -2.16 1.33 2.27
C SER A 209 -2.56 -0.06 1.82
N TYR A 210 -3.59 -0.13 0.97
CA TYR A 210 -3.92 -1.31 0.18
C TYR A 210 -3.98 -0.85 -1.27
N GLU A 211 -3.00 -1.28 -2.05
CA GLU A 211 -2.81 -0.84 -3.42
C GLU A 211 -3.33 -1.86 -4.43
N TYR A 212 -3.79 -1.35 -5.58
CA TYR A 212 -4.19 -2.12 -6.78
C TYR A 212 -5.28 -3.18 -6.55
N ILE A 213 -6.31 -2.82 -5.79
CA ILE A 213 -7.48 -3.67 -5.58
C ILE A 213 -8.29 -3.77 -6.89
N THR A 214 -8.60 -5.01 -7.27
CA THR A 214 -9.36 -5.41 -8.47
C THR A 214 -10.72 -5.98 -8.11
N ASN A 215 -11.52 -6.35 -9.11
CA ASN A 215 -12.78 -7.06 -8.92
C ASN A 215 -12.63 -8.42 -8.22
N ASN A 216 -11.42 -9.00 -8.18
CA ASN A 216 -11.16 -10.25 -7.45
C ASN A 216 -10.95 -10.04 -5.94
N PHE A 217 -11.13 -8.81 -5.43
CA PHE A 217 -11.06 -8.53 -4.01
C PHE A 217 -12.03 -9.42 -3.20
N PRO A 218 -11.53 -10.26 -2.28
CA PRO A 218 -12.35 -11.22 -1.55
C PRO A 218 -13.23 -10.58 -0.46
N GLY A 219 -13.17 -9.25 -0.30
CA GLY A 219 -13.80 -8.54 0.80
C GLY A 219 -13.03 -8.72 2.12
N GLY A 220 -13.73 -8.46 3.22
CA GLY A 220 -13.18 -8.54 4.58
C GLY A 220 -13.32 -7.23 5.35
N TYR A 221 -12.56 -7.12 6.44
CA TYR A 221 -12.57 -5.96 7.32
C TYR A 221 -11.13 -5.52 7.60
N TYR A 222 -10.80 -4.29 7.23
CA TYR A 222 -9.44 -3.77 7.19
C TYR A 222 -9.35 -2.46 8.00
N PRO A 223 -9.34 -2.53 9.35
CA PRO A 223 -9.44 -1.36 10.21
C PRO A 223 -8.18 -0.49 10.22
N TYR A 224 -7.05 -0.99 9.72
CA TYR A 224 -5.78 -0.28 9.70
C TYR A 224 -5.51 0.47 8.39
N VAL A 225 -6.25 0.14 7.33
CA VAL A 225 -6.08 0.76 6.01
C VAL A 225 -6.70 2.17 6.02
N ARG A 226 -5.97 3.11 5.43
CA ARG A 226 -6.31 4.53 5.29
C ARG A 226 -6.23 5.00 3.85
N ILE A 227 -5.43 4.33 3.03
CA ILE A 227 -5.18 4.68 1.63
C ILE A 227 -5.56 3.46 0.79
N VAL A 228 -6.49 3.65 -0.13
CA VAL A 228 -6.96 2.60 -1.03
C VAL A 228 -6.77 3.04 -2.46
N TYR A 229 -6.19 2.15 -3.26
CA TYR A 229 -6.03 2.35 -4.69
C TYR A 229 -6.74 1.22 -5.43
N LEU A 230 -7.69 1.58 -6.30
CA LEU A 230 -8.48 0.66 -7.11
C LEU A 230 -8.01 0.72 -8.57
N TYR A 231 -7.77 -0.44 -9.17
CA TYR A 231 -7.43 -0.55 -10.59
C TYR A 231 -7.89 -1.90 -11.14
N ASP A 232 -8.52 -1.90 -12.31
CA ASP A 232 -8.86 -3.11 -13.06
C ASP A 232 -9.03 -2.78 -14.55
N GLU A 233 -8.93 -3.79 -15.41
CA GLU A 233 -9.30 -3.73 -16.84
C GLU A 233 -10.79 -4.07 -17.09
N HIS A 234 -11.51 -4.45 -16.04
CA HIS A 234 -12.96 -4.68 -16.04
C HIS A 234 -13.67 -3.58 -15.25
N PRO A 235 -14.93 -3.24 -15.59
CA PRO A 235 -15.69 -2.23 -14.87
C PRO A 235 -15.82 -2.55 -13.37
N PHE A 236 -15.79 -1.52 -12.52
CA PHE A 236 -16.20 -1.63 -11.13
C PHE A 236 -17.70 -1.33 -11.00
N GLU A 237 -18.52 -2.33 -10.72
CA GLU A 237 -19.96 -2.09 -10.55
C GLU A 237 -20.25 -1.47 -9.16
N HIS A 238 -21.44 -0.88 -8.99
CA HIS A 238 -21.82 -0.20 -7.74
C HIS A 238 -21.63 -1.07 -6.48
N GLU A 239 -21.97 -2.36 -6.55
CA GLU A 239 -21.82 -3.27 -5.40
C GLU A 239 -20.35 -3.43 -4.98
N PHE A 240 -19.42 -3.39 -5.95
CA PHE A 240 -18.00 -3.40 -5.63
C PHE A 240 -17.60 -2.13 -4.89
N ILE A 241 -18.02 -0.95 -5.36
CA ILE A 241 -17.74 0.33 -4.71
C ILE A 241 -18.32 0.36 -3.27
N ARG A 242 -19.52 -0.21 -3.09
CA ARG A 242 -20.13 -0.42 -1.77
C ARG A 242 -19.29 -1.34 -0.90
N GLN A 243 -18.87 -2.49 -1.41
CA GLN A 243 -18.02 -3.45 -0.71
C GLN A 243 -16.70 -2.80 -0.25
N ILE A 244 -16.07 -1.96 -1.08
CA ILE A 244 -14.89 -1.17 -0.71
C ILE A 244 -15.18 -0.25 0.49
N SER A 245 -16.30 0.47 0.49
CA SER A 245 -16.66 1.35 1.61
C SER A 245 -16.82 0.60 2.94
N LEU A 246 -17.36 -0.62 2.90
CA LEU A 246 -17.58 -1.46 4.07
C LEU A 246 -16.28 -2.12 4.56
N ALA A 247 -15.43 -2.54 3.63
CA ALA A 247 -14.16 -3.18 3.94
C ALA A 247 -13.16 -2.22 4.60
N PHE A 248 -13.22 -0.93 4.24
CA PHE A 248 -12.27 0.10 4.68
C PHE A 248 -12.96 1.24 5.44
N PRO A 249 -13.46 0.96 6.67
CA PRO A 249 -14.30 1.91 7.41
C PRO A 249 -13.61 3.22 7.77
N LEU A 250 -12.27 3.22 7.84
CA LEU A 250 -11.45 4.40 8.20
C LEU A 250 -10.67 4.95 7.00
N MET A 251 -11.08 4.60 5.77
CA MET A 251 -10.43 5.08 4.54
C MET A 251 -10.45 6.61 4.47
N SER A 252 -9.26 7.19 4.35
CA SER A 252 -9.03 8.63 4.23
C SER A 252 -8.72 9.08 2.80
N ARG A 253 -8.16 8.18 1.99
CA ARG A 253 -7.80 8.44 0.59
C ARG A 253 -8.27 7.30 -0.28
N LEU A 254 -8.95 7.64 -1.37
CA LEU A 254 -9.38 6.71 -2.40
C LEU A 254 -8.90 7.19 -3.76
N THR A 255 -8.12 6.37 -4.45
CA THR A 255 -7.75 6.59 -5.85
C THR A 255 -8.39 5.49 -6.70
N LEU A 256 -9.09 5.86 -7.77
CA LEU A 256 -9.72 4.94 -8.71
C LEU A 256 -9.19 5.18 -10.12
N ILE A 257 -8.58 4.15 -10.71
CA ILE A 257 -8.15 4.15 -12.11
C ILE A 257 -8.85 3.02 -12.84
N ASN A 258 -9.87 3.37 -13.62
CA ASN A 258 -10.63 2.43 -14.44
C ASN A 258 -11.33 3.19 -15.55
N ASP A 259 -10.97 2.95 -16.80
CA ASP A 259 -11.54 3.65 -17.95
C ASP A 259 -12.69 2.89 -18.61
N CYS A 260 -13.08 1.75 -18.05
CA CYS A 260 -14.22 0.98 -18.54
C CYS A 260 -15.53 1.53 -17.97
N SER A 261 -16.54 1.68 -18.83
CA SER A 261 -17.90 2.05 -18.42
C SER A 261 -18.55 0.97 -17.58
N GLN A 262 -19.38 1.36 -16.61
CA GLN A 262 -20.18 0.42 -15.82
C GLN A 262 -21.23 -0.25 -16.71
N ASN A 263 -21.39 -1.57 -16.58
CA ASN A 263 -22.42 -2.28 -17.34
C ASN A 263 -23.79 -2.07 -16.71
N SER A 264 -23.85 -2.06 -15.38
CA SER A 264 -25.09 -1.97 -14.61
C SER A 264 -25.21 -0.59 -13.98
N LYS A 265 -25.49 0.42 -14.81
CA LYS A 265 -25.75 1.76 -14.31
C LYS A 265 -27.01 1.73 -13.45
N GLN A 266 -26.87 1.94 -12.16
CA GLN A 266 -28.04 2.17 -11.31
C GLN A 266 -28.69 3.50 -11.72
N THR A 267 -29.79 3.43 -12.46
CA THR A 267 -30.63 4.60 -12.72
C THR A 267 -31.42 4.90 -11.45
N ILE A 268 -31.52 6.19 -11.09
CA ILE A 268 -32.27 6.68 -9.92
C ILE A 268 -33.75 6.24 -9.98
N ASP A 269 -34.24 5.97 -11.19
CA ASP A 269 -35.52 5.35 -11.44
C ASP A 269 -35.42 3.83 -11.25
N ILE A 270 -35.86 3.34 -10.09
CA ILE A 270 -36.77 2.20 -9.87
C ILE A 270 -36.68 1.78 -8.38
N ASN A 271 -37.63 2.29 -7.58
CA ASN A 271 -38.36 1.60 -6.50
C ASN A 271 -37.69 0.56 -5.58
N GLU A 272 -36.41 0.66 -5.25
CA GLU A 272 -35.80 -0.16 -4.19
C GLU A 272 -34.98 0.71 -3.24
N ASN A 273 -34.98 0.36 -1.95
CA ASN A 273 -34.28 1.07 -0.86
C ASN A 273 -32.83 1.36 -1.24
N PHE A 274 -32.57 2.55 -1.77
CA PHE A 274 -31.25 2.95 -2.23
C PHE A 274 -30.34 3.17 -1.00
N GLU A 275 -29.41 2.24 -0.78
CA GLU A 275 -28.42 2.39 0.27
C GLU A 275 -27.31 3.33 -0.20
N ILE A 276 -27.36 4.57 0.26
CA ILE A 276 -26.30 5.56 0.00
C ILE A 276 -24.97 5.02 0.55
N ILE A 277 -23.95 4.93 -0.31
CA ILE A 277 -22.59 4.57 0.08
C ILE A 277 -21.98 5.74 0.85
N ARG A 278 -21.54 5.51 2.09
CA ARG A 278 -21.05 6.57 2.98
C ARG A 278 -19.55 6.46 3.20
N TYR A 279 -18.84 7.53 2.88
CA TYR A 279 -17.40 7.64 3.11
C TYR A 279 -17.12 8.63 4.24
N TYR A 280 -17.25 8.17 5.50
CA TYR A 280 -17.21 9.05 6.68
C TYR A 280 -15.87 9.73 6.94
N HIS A 281 -14.77 9.10 6.52
CA HIS A 281 -13.40 9.55 6.82
C HIS A 281 -12.63 10.00 5.58
N LEU A 282 -13.25 9.96 4.40
CA LEU A 282 -12.59 10.30 3.15
C LEU A 282 -12.33 11.80 3.10
N ILE A 283 -11.07 12.15 2.91
CA ILE A 283 -10.59 13.53 2.77
C ILE A 283 -9.95 13.77 1.40
N GLU A 284 -9.65 12.71 0.65
CA GLU A 284 -9.03 12.79 -0.67
C GLU A 284 -9.66 11.75 -1.60
N LEU A 285 -10.16 12.20 -2.74
CA LEU A 285 -10.74 11.35 -3.78
C LEU A 285 -10.05 11.67 -5.12
N ASP A 286 -9.31 10.72 -5.67
CA ASP A 286 -8.77 10.82 -7.03
C ASP A 286 -9.54 9.90 -7.97
N ILE A 287 -10.34 10.54 -8.82
CA ILE A 287 -11.13 9.95 -9.90
C ILE A 287 -10.75 10.61 -11.24
N GLY A 288 -9.55 11.16 -11.34
CA GLY A 288 -9.11 11.90 -12.52
C GLY A 288 -8.73 11.05 -13.71
N ARG A 289 -8.57 9.73 -13.50
CA ARG A 289 -8.15 8.76 -14.51
C ARG A 289 -9.15 7.62 -14.64
N CYS A 290 -10.44 7.94 -14.55
CA CYS A 290 -11.51 6.96 -14.69
C CYS A 290 -12.55 7.36 -15.74
N HIS A 291 -13.42 6.42 -16.07
CA HIS A 291 -14.59 6.66 -16.91
C HIS A 291 -15.59 7.62 -16.23
N ASP A 292 -16.41 8.29 -17.04
CA ASP A 292 -17.40 9.28 -16.59
C ASP A 292 -18.41 8.68 -15.60
N ASP A 293 -18.74 7.40 -15.73
CA ASP A 293 -19.70 6.69 -14.86
C ASP A 293 -19.28 6.73 -13.39
N TYR A 294 -18.00 6.53 -13.08
CA TYR A 294 -17.51 6.62 -11.70
C TYR A 294 -17.55 8.06 -11.19
N THR A 295 -17.27 9.03 -12.07
CA THR A 295 -17.36 10.44 -11.70
C THR A 295 -18.81 10.80 -11.35
N GLU A 296 -19.77 10.33 -12.13
CA GLU A 296 -21.19 10.47 -11.82
C GLU A 296 -21.56 9.74 -10.51
N GLU A 297 -21.08 8.51 -10.28
CA GLU A 297 -21.37 7.75 -9.07
C GLU A 297 -20.88 8.46 -7.79
N PHE A 298 -19.63 8.94 -7.77
CA PHE A 298 -19.04 9.61 -6.60
C PHE A 298 -19.55 11.04 -6.38
N LEU A 299 -20.02 11.74 -7.42
CA LEU A 299 -20.50 13.12 -7.27
C LEU A 299 -22.03 13.26 -7.25
N SER A 300 -22.78 12.21 -7.58
CA SER A 300 -24.25 12.20 -7.47
C SER A 300 -24.74 11.84 -6.07
N THR A 301 -26.06 11.76 -5.90
CA THR A 301 -26.73 11.37 -4.66
C THR A 301 -26.51 9.91 -4.26
N LYS A 302 -25.81 9.12 -5.09
CA LYS A 302 -25.49 7.72 -4.83
C LYS A 302 -24.49 7.52 -3.69
N THR A 303 -23.68 8.54 -3.46
CA THR A 303 -22.62 8.53 -2.47
C THR A 303 -22.78 9.72 -1.53
N TYR A 304 -22.39 9.53 -0.28
CA TYR A 304 -22.26 10.60 0.69
C TYR A 304 -20.79 10.81 1.01
N LEU A 305 -20.30 11.96 0.55
CA LEU A 305 -18.98 12.48 0.83
C LEU A 305 -18.96 13.32 2.12
N HIS A 306 -17.88 13.24 2.89
CA HIS A 306 -17.62 14.13 4.02
C HIS A 306 -17.33 15.57 3.54
N ASN A 307 -17.43 16.57 4.42
CA ASN A 307 -17.06 17.95 4.10
C ASN A 307 -15.53 18.09 4.01
N SER A 308 -15.05 19.05 3.22
CA SER A 308 -13.62 19.35 3.07
C SER A 308 -12.83 18.20 2.44
N ILE A 309 -13.30 17.74 1.27
CA ILE A 309 -12.58 16.77 0.44
C ILE A 309 -11.74 17.47 -0.61
N SER A 310 -10.51 17.00 -0.75
CA SER A 310 -9.66 17.26 -1.90
C SER A 310 -10.04 16.31 -3.05
N LEU A 311 -10.45 16.88 -4.19
CA LEU A 311 -10.97 16.14 -5.34
C LEU A 311 -10.03 16.27 -6.52
N HIS A 312 -9.49 15.15 -7.01
CA HIS A 312 -8.80 15.12 -8.30
C HIS A 312 -9.73 14.57 -9.37
N ILE A 313 -9.91 15.34 -10.44
CA ILE A 313 -10.92 15.03 -11.46
C ILE A 313 -10.47 15.46 -12.86
N ASN A 314 -10.91 14.74 -13.89
CA ASN A 314 -10.73 15.15 -15.28
C ASN A 314 -11.78 16.22 -15.63
N VAL A 315 -11.31 17.40 -16.04
CA VAL A 315 -12.20 18.55 -16.30
C VAL A 315 -13.18 18.30 -17.45
N GLU A 316 -12.76 17.55 -18.48
CA GLU A 316 -13.61 17.21 -19.63
C GLU A 316 -14.70 16.20 -19.24
N SER A 317 -14.33 15.17 -18.46
CA SER A 317 -15.31 14.24 -17.87
C SER A 317 -16.31 14.98 -16.99
N PHE A 318 -15.84 15.89 -16.14
CA PHE A 318 -16.71 16.69 -15.29
C PHE A 318 -17.71 17.53 -16.09
N ALA A 319 -17.25 18.19 -17.16
CA ALA A 319 -18.11 18.95 -18.04
C ALA A 319 -19.17 18.07 -18.74
N ARG A 320 -18.81 16.85 -19.17
CA ARG A 320 -19.78 15.91 -19.77
C ARG A 320 -20.85 15.48 -18.78
N ILE A 321 -20.48 15.03 -17.57
CA ILE A 321 -21.46 14.56 -16.58
C ILE A 321 -22.38 15.67 -16.05
N THR A 322 -21.88 16.91 -16.01
CA THR A 322 -22.65 18.08 -15.57
C THR A 322 -23.44 18.71 -16.71
N GLN A 323 -23.39 18.15 -17.94
CA GLN A 323 -23.98 18.72 -19.15
C GLN A 323 -23.56 20.19 -19.34
N ASN A 324 -22.25 20.42 -19.36
CA ASN A 324 -21.62 21.74 -19.37
C ASN A 324 -22.12 22.62 -18.20
N PHE A 325 -22.02 22.10 -16.98
CA PHE A 325 -22.33 22.83 -15.74
C PHE A 325 -23.81 23.21 -15.56
N THR A 326 -24.75 22.46 -16.14
CA THR A 326 -26.20 22.72 -16.02
C THR A 326 -26.94 21.74 -15.10
N ARG A 327 -26.39 20.56 -14.81
CA ARG A 327 -27.02 19.52 -13.97
C ARG A 327 -26.84 19.74 -12.45
N ASN A 328 -27.92 20.11 -11.76
CA ASN A 328 -27.89 20.48 -10.34
C ASN A 328 -27.66 19.33 -9.35
N GLU A 329 -28.03 18.09 -9.68
CA GLU A 329 -27.95 16.94 -8.75
C GLU A 329 -26.53 16.69 -8.22
N ILE A 330 -25.53 16.94 -9.07
CA ILE A 330 -24.11 16.74 -8.77
C ILE A 330 -23.57 17.82 -7.81
N ARG A 331 -24.23 18.98 -7.73
CA ARG A 331 -23.77 20.12 -6.92
C ARG A 331 -23.70 19.82 -5.43
N ILE A 332 -24.51 18.86 -4.94
CA ILE A 332 -24.57 18.54 -3.51
C ILE A 332 -23.20 18.05 -3.01
N ASN A 333 -22.61 17.05 -3.66
CA ASN A 333 -21.29 16.56 -3.26
C ASN A 333 -20.17 17.51 -3.71
N CYS A 334 -20.29 18.18 -4.85
CA CYS A 334 -19.31 19.20 -5.25
C CYS A 334 -19.20 20.35 -4.24
N SER A 335 -20.30 20.76 -3.60
CA SER A 335 -20.29 21.83 -2.59
C SER A 335 -19.49 21.48 -1.33
N LYS A 336 -19.13 20.22 -1.13
CA LYS A 336 -18.35 19.73 0.01
C LYS A 336 -16.84 19.73 -0.24
N VAL A 337 -16.43 19.99 -1.48
CA VAL A 337 -15.02 19.99 -1.89
C VAL A 337 -14.37 21.31 -1.45
N ASN A 338 -13.18 21.23 -0.85
CA ASN A 338 -12.38 22.39 -0.44
C ASN A 338 -11.15 22.63 -1.33
N GLU A 339 -10.74 21.62 -2.08
CA GLU A 339 -9.60 21.70 -2.99
C GLU A 339 -9.92 20.85 -4.21
N ILE A 340 -9.65 21.37 -5.41
CA ILE A 340 -9.85 20.65 -6.66
C ILE A 340 -8.58 20.69 -7.49
N PHE A 341 -8.14 19.50 -7.90
CA PHE A 341 -7.03 19.29 -8.81
C PHE A 341 -7.56 18.83 -10.16
N LEU A 342 -7.31 19.61 -11.20
CA LEU A 342 -7.83 19.33 -12.54
C LEU A 342 -6.80 18.56 -13.37
N TYR A 343 -7.20 17.39 -13.87
CA TYR A 343 -6.49 16.71 -14.95
C TYR A 343 -7.00 17.19 -16.31
N GLY A 344 -6.05 17.41 -17.24
CA GLY A 344 -6.33 17.89 -18.60
C GLY A 344 -6.19 19.40 -18.76
N GLU A 345 -6.35 19.90 -19.99
CA GLU A 345 -6.34 21.34 -20.24
C GLU A 345 -7.66 21.96 -19.79
N ASN A 346 -7.60 22.89 -18.82
CA ASN A 346 -8.77 23.63 -18.42
C ASN A 346 -9.15 24.67 -19.49
N LYS A 347 -10.19 24.35 -20.28
CA LYS A 347 -10.77 25.23 -21.31
C LYS A 347 -12.01 25.98 -20.81
N TYR A 348 -12.43 25.74 -19.56
CA TYR A 348 -13.67 26.27 -19.01
C TYR A 348 -13.41 27.48 -18.11
N SER A 349 -14.41 28.35 -17.99
CA SER A 349 -14.29 29.51 -17.11
C SER A 349 -14.23 29.09 -15.65
N ILE A 350 -13.39 29.75 -14.86
CA ILE A 350 -13.31 29.56 -13.40
C ILE A 350 -14.69 29.75 -12.76
N GLN A 351 -15.50 30.67 -13.28
CA GLN A 351 -16.84 30.95 -12.75
C GLN A 351 -17.81 29.76 -12.93
N SER A 352 -17.69 29.01 -14.03
CA SER A 352 -18.47 27.78 -14.23
C SER A 352 -18.13 26.71 -13.19
N LEU A 353 -16.85 26.58 -12.84
CA LEU A 353 -16.38 25.66 -11.81
C LEU A 353 -16.81 26.10 -10.41
N GLN A 354 -16.68 27.39 -10.09
CA GLN A 354 -17.11 27.96 -8.81
C GLN A 354 -18.60 27.75 -8.51
N ASN A 355 -19.46 27.64 -9.54
CA ASN A 355 -20.88 27.31 -9.34
C ASN A 355 -21.11 25.88 -8.80
N TYR A 356 -20.17 24.97 -9.00
CA TYR A 356 -20.21 23.60 -8.45
C TYR A 356 -19.34 23.48 -7.20
N PHE A 357 -18.23 24.22 -7.14
CA PHE A 357 -17.24 24.17 -6.07
C PHE A 357 -17.11 25.55 -5.39
N PRO A 358 -18.15 26.06 -4.71
CA PRO A 358 -18.20 27.42 -4.19
C PRO A 358 -17.17 27.72 -3.09
N PHE A 359 -16.64 26.69 -2.44
CA PHE A 359 -15.68 26.81 -1.33
C PHE A 359 -14.30 26.21 -1.65
N ALA A 360 -14.09 25.75 -2.89
CA ALA A 360 -12.85 25.08 -3.25
C ALA A 360 -11.76 26.05 -3.74
N GLU A 361 -10.53 25.78 -3.32
CA GLU A 361 -9.33 26.26 -4.00
C GLU A 361 -9.15 25.44 -5.30
N ILE A 362 -9.00 26.11 -6.43
CA ILE A 362 -8.89 25.49 -7.76
C ILE A 362 -7.44 25.64 -8.23
N ASP A 363 -6.71 24.52 -8.29
CA ASP A 363 -5.31 24.44 -8.79
C ASP A 363 -5.26 23.98 -10.26
#